data_AF-A0A396U4H8-F1
#
_entry.id   AF-A0A396U4H8-F1
#
_cell.length_a   1.000
_cell.length_b   1.000
_cell.length_c   1.000
_cell.angle_alpha   90.00
_cell.angle_beta   90.00
_cell.angle_gamma   90.00
#
_symmetry.space_group_name_H-M   'P 1'
#
loop_
_entity.id
_entity.type
_entity.pdbx_description
1 polymer ?
#
loop_
_entity_poly.entity_id
_entity_poly.type
_entity_poly.pdbx_seq_one_letter_code
_entity_poly.pdbx_strand_id
1 'polypeptide(L)'
;MLLFLLLFIIQNTIYYTVALIIIVIFGLLLDFYLNNYRKKPTDSLLQFQLSTSGLVDYHGEDVHCVYQLLPQSRCSFLGAWLVMEPVNSPLEVNSTYKRRDTLLSKCKQIDLDKKHCMFIFKDSFSQADYSHLSRVINSLVTLN
;
A
#
# COMPACT_ATOMS: atom_id res chain seq x y z
N MET A 1 -45.82 -45.34 -11.84
CA MET A 1 -44.57 -44.80 -12.43
C MET A 1 -44.59 -43.30 -12.65
N LEU A 2 -45.62 -42.72 -13.30
CA LEU A 2 -45.65 -41.31 -13.67
C LEU A 2 -45.60 -40.33 -12.45
N LEU A 3 -46.27 -40.68 -11.34
CA LEU A 3 -46.22 -39.93 -10.08
C LEU A 3 -44.81 -39.90 -9.46
N PHE A 4 -44.08 -41.01 -9.48
CA PHE A 4 -42.70 -41.09 -8.96
C PHE A 4 -41.74 -40.26 -9.81
N LEU A 5 -41.95 -40.25 -11.12
CA LEU A 5 -41.16 -39.44 -12.06
C LEU A 5 -41.42 -37.94 -11.84
N LEU A 6 -42.68 -37.55 -11.59
CA LEU A 6 -43.04 -36.18 -11.23
C LEU A 6 -42.40 -35.74 -9.90
N LEU A 7 -42.47 -36.58 -8.87
CA LEU A 7 -41.85 -36.31 -7.56
C LEU A 7 -40.33 -36.15 -7.68
N PHE A 8 -39.67 -36.98 -8.51
CA PHE A 8 -38.24 -36.90 -8.75
C PHE A 8 -37.83 -35.59 -9.47
N ILE A 9 -38.62 -35.14 -10.44
CA ILE A 9 -38.38 -33.87 -11.14
C ILE A 9 -38.56 -32.69 -10.16
N ILE A 10 -39.60 -32.71 -9.33
CA ILE A 10 -39.85 -31.66 -8.32
C ILE A 10 -38.67 -31.59 -7.32
N GLN A 11 -38.22 -32.74 -6.81
CA GLN A 11 -37.09 -32.83 -5.87
C GLN A 11 -35.81 -32.21 -6.45
N ASN A 12 -35.47 -32.54 -7.70
CA ASN A 12 -34.29 -31.99 -8.36
C ASN A 12 -34.42 -30.49 -8.61
N THR A 13 -35.60 -30.01 -9.02
CA THR A 13 -35.84 -28.59 -9.26
C THR A 13 -35.67 -27.78 -7.97
N ILE A 14 -36.12 -28.31 -6.82
CA ILE A 14 -35.92 -27.68 -5.52
C ILE A 14 -34.43 -27.63 -5.16
N TYR A 15 -33.68 -28.71 -5.38
CA TYR A 15 -32.23 -28.75 -5.10
C TYR A 15 -31.45 -27.68 -5.89
N TYR A 16 -31.72 -27.56 -7.19
CA TYR A 16 -31.09 -26.53 -8.02
C TYR A 16 -31.48 -25.11 -7.61
N THR A 17 -32.73 -24.91 -7.21
CA THR A 17 -33.21 -23.60 -6.73
C THR A 17 -32.49 -23.19 -5.44
N VAL A 18 -32.34 -24.12 -4.49
CA VAL A 18 -31.60 -23.89 -3.25
C VAL A 18 -30.12 -23.62 -3.52
N ALA A 19 -29.48 -24.39 -4.40
CA ALA A 19 -28.08 -24.17 -4.79
C ALA A 19 -27.87 -22.78 -5.40
N LEU A 20 -28.78 -22.33 -6.27
CA LEU A 20 -28.70 -21.01 -6.89
C LEU A 20 -28.83 -19.89 -5.85
N ILE A 21 -29.76 -20.02 -4.89
CA ILE A 21 -29.90 -19.06 -3.79
C ILE A 21 -28.60 -18.96 -2.96
N ILE A 22 -27.97 -20.10 -2.65
CA ILE A 22 -26.70 -20.12 -1.90
C ILE A 22 -25.59 -19.39 -2.67
N ILE A 23 -25.46 -19.63 -3.99
CA ILE A 23 -24.44 -18.98 -4.82
C ILE A 23 -24.64 -17.47 -4.85
N VAL A 24 -25.88 -17.01 -5.00
CA VAL A 24 -26.20 -15.57 -5.01
C VAL A 24 -25.87 -14.92 -3.67
N ILE A 25 -26.25 -15.55 -2.54
CA ILE A 25 -25.92 -15.04 -1.20
C ILE A 25 -24.40 -14.99 -1.00
N PHE A 26 -23.69 -16.05 -1.40
CA PHE A 26 -22.23 -16.09 -1.29
C PHE A 26 -21.56 -15.00 -2.13
N GLY A 27 -22.03 -14.78 -3.36
CA GLY A 27 -21.55 -13.71 -4.23
C GLY A 27 -21.74 -12.33 -3.59
N LEU A 28 -22.93 -12.04 -3.05
CA LEU A 28 -23.22 -10.78 -2.36
C LEU A 28 -22.36 -10.58 -1.11
N LEU A 29 -22.12 -11.65 -0.34
CA LEU A 29 -21.23 -11.60 0.83
C LEU A 29 -19.78 -11.36 0.41
N LEU A 30 -19.32 -11.99 -0.67
CA LEU A 30 -17.98 -11.80 -1.21
C LEU A 30 -17.79 -10.37 -1.73
N ASP A 31 -18.75 -9.84 -2.48
CA ASP A 31 -18.73 -8.47 -2.97
C ASP A 31 -18.73 -7.46 -1.82
N PHE A 32 -19.55 -7.69 -0.79
CA PHE A 32 -19.56 -6.85 0.41
C PHE A 32 -18.23 -6.91 1.16
N TYR A 33 -17.67 -8.11 1.31
CA TYR A 33 -16.36 -8.32 1.92
C TYR A 33 -15.29 -7.56 1.14
N LEU A 34 -15.15 -7.80 -0.16
CA LEU A 34 -14.17 -7.15 -1.04
C LEU A 34 -14.36 -5.63 -1.08
N ASN A 35 -15.59 -5.13 -1.08
CA ASN A 35 -15.86 -3.70 -1.08
C ASN A 35 -15.40 -3.03 0.23
N ASN A 36 -15.54 -3.73 1.38
CA ASN A 36 -15.00 -3.24 2.64
C ASN A 36 -13.46 -3.20 2.65
N TYR A 37 -12.78 -4.13 1.96
CA TYR A 37 -11.32 -4.04 1.74
C TYR A 37 -10.94 -2.96 0.73
N ARG A 38 -11.82 -2.64 -0.22
CA ARG A 38 -11.61 -1.54 -1.19
C ARG A 38 -11.79 -0.15 -0.58
N LYS A 39 -12.32 -0.02 0.65
CA LYS A 39 -12.36 1.26 1.38
C LYS A 39 -11.01 1.62 2.00
N LYS A 40 -9.99 1.72 1.14
CA LYS A 40 -8.96 2.73 1.22
C LYS A 40 -8.64 3.11 -0.22
N PRO A 41 -9.44 4.00 -0.86
CA PRO A 41 -8.85 4.80 -1.91
C PRO A 41 -7.62 5.44 -1.29
N THR A 42 -6.47 5.12 -1.86
CA THR A 42 -5.20 5.75 -1.58
C THR A 42 -5.29 7.18 -2.15
N ASP A 43 -6.22 7.98 -1.63
CA ASP A 43 -6.39 9.40 -1.93
C ASP A 43 -5.40 10.26 -1.13
N SER A 44 -4.61 9.63 -0.25
CA SER A 44 -3.21 10.04 -0.11
C SER A 44 -2.52 9.66 -1.41
N LEU A 45 -2.69 10.46 -2.47
CA LEU A 45 -1.71 10.54 -3.54
C LEU A 45 -0.38 10.80 -2.83
N LEU A 46 0.34 9.71 -2.55
CA LEU A 46 1.67 9.68 -2.00
C LEU A 46 2.47 10.59 -2.92
N GLN A 47 2.65 11.85 -2.53
CA GLN A 47 3.62 12.72 -3.16
C GLN A 47 4.97 12.22 -2.69
N PHE A 48 5.33 11.04 -3.20
CA PHE A 48 6.64 10.44 -3.11
C PHE A 48 7.53 11.31 -4.00
N GLN A 49 8.07 12.38 -3.41
CA GLN A 49 9.03 13.22 -4.09
C GLN A 49 10.40 12.64 -3.85
N LEU A 50 10.89 11.94 -4.88
CA LEU A 50 12.26 11.44 -4.88
C LEU A 50 13.19 12.55 -5.36
N SER A 51 14.01 13.07 -4.46
CA SER A 51 15.10 13.97 -4.82
C SER A 51 16.20 13.22 -5.58
N THR A 52 16.94 13.95 -6.41
CA THR A 52 18.07 13.43 -7.19
C THR A 52 19.21 12.90 -6.30
N SER A 53 19.25 13.29 -5.03
CA SER A 53 20.18 12.80 -4.00
C SER A 53 19.74 11.49 -3.32
N GLY A 54 18.59 10.94 -3.68
CA GLY A 54 18.02 9.76 -3.01
C GLY A 54 17.27 10.06 -1.71
N LEU A 55 16.96 11.33 -1.44
CA LEU A 55 16.02 11.70 -0.38
C LEU A 55 14.59 11.43 -0.83
N VAL A 56 13.85 10.71 -0.02
CA VAL A 56 12.41 10.46 -0.16
C VAL A 56 11.71 11.36 0.83
N ASP A 57 11.00 12.36 0.32
CA ASP A 57 10.08 13.15 1.15
C ASP A 57 8.72 12.45 1.18
N TYR A 58 8.28 12.07 2.38
CA TYR A 58 6.97 11.49 2.62
C TYR A 58 6.04 12.56 3.19
N HIS A 59 5.18 13.11 2.33
CA HIS A 59 4.11 14.01 2.74
C HIS A 59 2.83 13.21 3.07
N GLY A 60 2.72 12.75 4.32
CA GLY A 60 1.44 12.28 4.86
C GLY A 60 0.63 13.42 5.46
N GLU A 61 -0.70 13.27 5.55
CA GLU A 61 -1.63 14.31 6.07
C GLU A 61 -1.22 14.92 7.43
N ASP A 62 -0.45 14.21 8.26
CA ASP A 62 -0.04 14.68 9.60
C ASP A 62 1.44 14.45 9.93
N VAL A 63 2.26 13.94 8.99
CA VAL A 63 3.65 13.55 9.28
C VAL A 63 4.56 13.82 8.09
N HIS A 64 5.53 14.71 8.27
CA HIS A 64 6.67 14.91 7.40
C HIS A 64 7.82 14.03 7.90
N CYS A 65 8.13 12.96 7.18
CA CYS A 65 9.32 12.14 7.45
C CYS A 65 10.21 12.12 6.21
N VAL A 66 11.47 12.52 6.38
CA VAL A 66 12.49 12.45 5.35
C VAL A 66 13.25 11.14 5.51
N TYR A 67 13.23 10.30 4.48
CA TYR A 67 13.99 9.05 4.45
C TYR A 67 15.10 9.15 3.41
N GLN A 68 16.29 8.65 3.74
CA GLN A 68 17.36 8.46 2.78
C GLN A 68 17.26 7.06 2.19
N LEU A 69 17.26 6.97 0.87
CA LEU A 69 17.33 5.71 0.17
C LEU A 69 18.75 5.13 0.27
N LEU A 70 18.84 3.85 0.62
CA LEU A 70 20.11 3.13 0.72
C LEU A 70 20.46 2.43 -0.60
N PRO A 71 21.76 2.21 -0.88
CA PRO A 71 22.24 1.51 -2.08
C PRO A 71 21.83 0.04 -2.14
N GLN A 72 21.29 -0.50 -1.05
CA GLN A 72 20.74 -1.86 -1.00
C GLN A 72 19.38 -2.00 -1.70
N SER A 73 18.77 -0.88 -2.10
CA SER A 73 17.54 -0.83 -2.87
C SER A 73 17.72 -1.42 -4.28
N ARG A 74 16.67 -2.04 -4.84
CA ARG A 74 16.73 -2.70 -6.15
C ARG A 74 15.46 -2.46 -6.96
N CYS A 75 15.62 -2.21 -8.25
CA CYS A 75 14.53 -2.24 -9.22
C CYS A 75 14.47 -3.61 -9.91
N SER A 76 13.26 -4.12 -10.12
CA SER A 76 12.97 -5.34 -10.86
C SER A 76 11.80 -5.13 -11.82
N PHE A 77 11.62 -6.02 -12.79
CA PHE A 77 10.50 -5.94 -13.74
C PHE A 77 9.14 -5.76 -13.04
N LEU A 78 8.96 -6.40 -11.88
CA LEU A 78 7.70 -6.41 -11.14
C LEU A 78 7.48 -5.13 -10.29
N GLY A 79 8.55 -4.42 -9.94
CA GLY A 79 8.47 -3.33 -8.96
C GLY A 79 9.83 -2.88 -8.45
N ALA A 80 9.82 -2.15 -7.33
CA ALA A 80 11.02 -1.66 -6.66
C ALA A 80 11.03 -2.10 -5.20
N TRP A 81 12.14 -2.67 -4.78
CA TRP A 81 12.46 -2.96 -3.38
C TRP A 81 13.29 -1.81 -2.83
N LEU A 82 12.69 -1.01 -1.94
CA LEU A 82 13.30 0.17 -1.37
C LEU A 82 13.75 -0.13 0.06
N VAL A 83 15.04 0.06 0.31
CA VAL A 83 15.64 0.03 1.64
C VAL A 83 15.93 1.47 2.02
N MET A 84 15.33 1.94 3.10
CA MET A 84 15.33 3.33 3.53
C MET A 84 15.80 3.46 4.96
N GLU A 85 16.46 4.56 5.28
CA GLU A 85 16.89 4.93 6.63
C GLU A 85 16.31 6.30 6.97
N PRO A 86 15.76 6.50 8.18
CA PRO A 86 15.26 7.82 8.58
C PRO A 86 16.42 8.81 8.63
N VAL A 87 16.28 9.95 7.95
CA VAL A 87 17.22 11.06 8.14
C VAL A 87 16.77 11.78 9.40
N ASN A 88 17.57 11.67 10.45
CA ASN A 88 17.44 12.52 11.63
C ASN A 88 17.79 13.95 11.24
N SER A 89 16.88 14.67 10.58
CA SER A 89 16.94 16.11 10.53
C SER A 89 16.23 16.63 11.78
N PRO A 90 16.95 17.09 12.82
CA PRO A 90 16.38 18.07 13.71
C PRO A 90 16.20 19.32 12.85
N LEU A 91 15.04 19.46 12.21
CA LEU A 91 14.62 20.78 11.78
C LEU A 91 14.35 21.55 13.08
N GLU A 92 15.39 22.22 13.57
CA GLU A 92 15.28 23.42 14.40
C GLU A 92 14.45 24.45 13.64
N VAL A 93 13.13 24.24 13.58
CA VAL A 93 12.21 25.30 13.24
C VAL A 93 12.07 26.12 14.51
N ASN A 94 12.91 27.15 14.60
CA ASN A 94 12.68 28.34 15.42
C ASN A 94 11.35 28.96 15.02
N SER A 95 10.24 28.39 15.49
CA SER A 95 8.96 29.07 15.53
C SER A 95 8.34 28.77 16.89
N THR A 96 8.39 29.79 17.72
CA THR A 96 7.63 29.99 18.94
C THR A 96 6.16 29.61 18.73
N TYR A 97 5.80 28.36 18.98
CA TYR A 97 4.40 27.96 19.10
C TYR A 97 4.26 26.95 20.24
N LYS A 98 4.05 27.48 21.44
CA LYS A 98 3.54 26.72 22.59
C LYS A 98 2.17 26.14 22.24
N ARG A 99 2.11 24.92 21.71
CA ARG A 99 0.83 24.19 21.61
C ARG A 99 1.04 22.67 21.67
N ARG A 100 0.89 22.17 22.91
CA ARG A 100 0.52 20.80 23.32
C ARG A 100 1.35 19.66 22.72
N ASP A 101 2.22 19.15 23.58
CA ASP A 101 3.07 17.97 23.48
C ASP A 101 2.30 16.64 23.34
N THR A 102 1.44 16.48 22.33
CA THR A 102 0.75 15.20 22.07
C THR A 102 0.72 14.74 20.62
N LEU A 103 1.38 15.45 19.70
CA LEU A 103 1.46 15.05 18.27
C LEU A 103 2.88 14.70 17.78
N LEU A 104 3.93 14.95 18.58
CA LEU A 104 5.27 14.40 18.33
C LEU A 104 5.38 12.91 18.71
N SER A 105 4.41 12.36 19.45
CA SER A 105 4.38 10.96 19.90
C SER A 105 3.79 9.99 18.86
N LYS A 106 3.29 10.51 17.73
CA LYS A 106 2.68 9.71 16.66
C LYS A 106 3.58 9.48 15.44
N CYS A 107 4.78 10.05 15.42
CA CYS A 107 5.96 9.36 14.89
C CYS A 107 6.30 8.23 15.88
N LYS A 108 5.40 7.24 15.95
CA LYS A 108 5.51 6.10 16.84
C LYS A 108 6.77 5.35 16.45
N GLN A 109 7.86 5.57 17.19
CA GLN A 109 9.00 4.67 17.33
C GLN A 109 9.28 3.84 16.07
N ILE A 110 9.53 4.50 14.94
CA ILE A 110 10.35 3.83 13.94
C ILE A 110 11.70 3.86 14.61
N ASP A 111 12.11 2.70 15.18
CA ASP A 111 13.45 2.47 15.71
C ASP A 111 14.41 3.34 14.90
N LEU A 112 15.00 4.36 15.53
CA LEU A 112 15.81 5.38 14.86
C LEU A 112 17.06 4.78 14.19
N ASP A 113 17.25 3.48 14.37
CA ASP A 113 18.37 2.65 13.94
C ASP A 113 17.93 1.49 13.02
N LYS A 114 16.63 1.42 12.67
CA LYS A 114 16.06 0.31 11.90
C LYS A 114 15.75 0.72 10.48
N LYS A 115 16.41 0.04 9.56
CA LYS A 115 16.16 0.11 8.12
C LYS A 115 14.69 -0.23 7.82
N HIS A 116 14.01 0.66 7.12
CA HIS A 116 12.67 0.47 6.63
C HIS A 116 12.71 -0.13 5.22
N CYS A 117 12.15 -1.33 5.06
CA CYS A 117 12.07 -2.01 3.77
C CYS A 117 10.64 -1.92 3.24
N MET A 118 10.47 -1.40 2.02
CA MET A 118 9.17 -1.30 1.34
C MET A 118 9.27 -1.86 -0.07
N PHE A 119 8.28 -2.65 -0.47
CA PHE A 119 8.13 -3.05 -1.87
C PHE A 119 7.00 -2.26 -2.52
N ILE A 120 7.28 -1.71 -3.71
CA ILE A 120 6.30 -0.96 -4.49
C ILE A 120 6.15 -1.64 -5.85
N PHE A 121 4.92 -1.89 -6.25
CA PHE A 121 4.63 -2.47 -7.57
C PHE A 121 4.91 -1.45 -8.66
N LYS A 122 5.38 -1.94 -9.81
CA LYS A 122 5.66 -1.09 -10.98
C LYS A 122 4.42 -0.32 -11.43
N ASP A 123 3.25 -0.95 -11.38
CA ASP A 123 1.96 -0.37 -11.79
C ASP A 123 1.50 0.78 -10.89
N SER A 124 2.14 0.97 -9.73
CA SER A 124 1.88 2.11 -8.83
C SER A 124 2.56 3.40 -9.29
N PHE A 125 3.50 3.33 -10.25
CA PHE A 125 4.23 4.49 -10.76
C PHE A 125 3.91 4.75 -12.23
N SER A 126 4.04 6.01 -12.64
CA SER A 126 4.16 6.30 -14.08
C SER A 126 5.47 5.71 -14.61
N GLN A 127 5.52 5.40 -15.91
CA GLN A 127 6.73 4.90 -16.55
C GLN A 127 7.93 5.87 -16.40
N ALA A 128 7.65 7.18 -16.36
CA ALA A 128 8.65 8.21 -16.15
C ALA A 128 9.20 8.19 -14.72
N ASP A 129 8.31 8.10 -13.72
CA ASP A 129 8.69 8.08 -12.30
C ASP A 129 9.45 6.80 -11.94
N TYR A 130 9.03 5.66 -12.50
CA TYR A 130 9.75 4.40 -12.33
C TYR A 130 11.16 4.47 -12.94
N SER A 131 11.29 5.11 -14.11
CA SER A 131 12.60 5.33 -14.75
C SER A 131 13.47 6.25 -13.90
N HIS A 132 12.90 7.32 -13.34
CA HIS A 132 13.60 8.23 -12.43
C HIS A 132 14.10 7.50 -11.18
N LEU A 133 13.24 6.71 -10.53
CA LEU A 133 13.59 5.89 -9.37
C LEU A 133 14.73 4.92 -9.67
N SER A 134 14.68 4.23 -10.81
CA SER A 134 15.74 3.30 -11.20
C SER A 134 17.09 3.99 -11.41
N ARG A 135 17.09 5.22 -11.95
CA ARG A 135 18.30 6.03 -12.12
C ARG A 135 18.90 6.44 -10.78
N VAL A 136 18.07 6.86 -9.84
CA VAL A 136 18.51 7.25 -8.49
C VAL A 136 19.05 6.05 -7.71
N ILE A 137 18.39 4.88 -7.80
CA ILE A 137 18.91 3.65 -7.18
C ILE A 137 20.26 3.26 -7.79
N ASN A 138 20.37 3.30 -9.13
CA ASN A 138 21.61 2.99 -9.80
C ASN A 138 22.73 3.97 -9.43
N SER A 139 22.45 5.28 -9.34
CA SER A 139 23.46 6.27 -8.95
C SER A 139 23.98 6.01 -7.53
N LEU A 140 23.09 5.68 -6.59
CA LEU A 140 23.45 5.32 -5.21
C LEU A 140 24.30 4.05 -5.15
N VAL A 141 24.02 3.05 -5.98
CA VAL A 141 24.83 1.83 -6.07
C VAL A 141 26.24 2.12 -6.58
N THR A 142 26.39 2.98 -7.59
CA THR A 142 27.71 3.34 -8.14
C THR A 142 28.56 4.24 -7.25
N LEU A 143 27.96 4.97 -6.31
CA LEU A 143 28.67 5.90 -5.41
C LEU A 143 29.34 5.20 -4.22
N ASN A 144 29.13 3.90 -4.06
CA ASN A 144 29.57 3.08 -2.92
C ASN A 144 30.51 1.97 -3.40
#